data_AF-A0A523B6G2-F1
#
_entry.id   AF-A0A523B6G2-F1
#
_cell.length_a   1.000
_cell.length_b   1.000
_cell.length_c   1.000
_cell.angle_alpha   90.00
_cell.angle_beta   90.00
_cell.angle_gamma   90.00
#
_symmetry.space_group_name_H-M   'P 1'
#
loop_
_entity.id
_entity.type
_entity.pdbx_description
1 polymer ?
#
loop_
_entity_poly.entity_id
_entity_poly.type
_entity_poly.pdbx_seq_one_letter_code
_entity_poly.pdbx_strand_id
1 'polypeptide(L)' 'MGNVKTKLPKATIVRLFKDAGAERVSADVADAVNKILLEIAKGAVKAAKAEGKKTVSADNLKMVVVVT' A
#
# COMPACT_ATOMS: atom_id res chain seq x y z
N MET A 1 -6.66 -20.67 10.16
CA MET A 1 -6.79 -19.20 10.06
C MET A 1 -6.51 -18.81 8.63
N GLY A 2 -7.48 -18.16 7.95
CA GLY A 2 -7.52 -18.01 6.50
C GLY A 2 -6.27 -17.36 5.91
N ASN A 3 -5.87 -17.83 4.72
CA ASN A 3 -4.83 -17.24 3.89
C ASN A 3 -5.06 -15.72 3.77
N VAL A 4 -4.19 -14.91 4.37
CA VAL A 4 -4.19 -13.46 4.15
C VAL A 4 -3.62 -13.21 2.74
N LYS A 5 -4.46 -13.36 1.72
CA LYS A 5 -4.18 -12.98 0.32
C LYS A 5 -4.89 -11.68 -0.04
N THR A 6 -4.89 -10.68 0.84
CA THR A 6 -5.20 -9.29 0.43
C THR A 6 -3.93 -8.62 -0.10
N LYS A 7 -3.35 -9.22 -1.14
CA LYS A 7 -2.39 -8.53 -2.01
C LYS A 7 -3.17 -7.96 -3.18
N LEU A 8 -2.85 -6.74 -3.60
CA LEU A 8 -3.38 -6.21 -4.86
C LEU A 8 -2.98 -7.16 -6.01
N PRO A 9 -3.92 -7.50 -6.92
CA PRO A 9 -3.60 -8.36 -8.05
C PRO A 9 -2.47 -7.77 -8.89
N LYS A 10 -1.52 -8.62 -9.30
CA LYS A 10 -0.39 -8.22 -10.15
C LYS A 10 -0.84 -7.50 -11.41
N ALA A 11 -1.92 -7.97 -12.05
CA ALA A 11 -2.48 -7.35 -13.26
C ALA A 11 -2.94 -5.90 -13.01
N THR A 12 -3.58 -5.63 -11.87
CA THR A 12 -4.02 -4.28 -11.49
C THR A 12 -2.82 -3.36 -11.30
N ILE A 13 -1.77 -3.83 -10.63
CA ILE A 13 -0.55 -3.05 -10.44
C ILE A 13 0.12 -2.78 -11.78
N VAL A 14 0.31 -3.80 -12.62
CA VAL A 14 0.92 -3.62 -13.95
C VAL A 14 0.12 -2.61 -14.79
N ARG A 15 -1.21 -2.67 -14.77
CA ARG A 15 -2.07 -1.71 -15.47
C ARG A 15 -1.87 -0.29 -14.95
N LEU A 16 -1.87 -0.09 -13.63
CA LEU A 16 -1.62 1.23 -13.02
C LEU A 16 -0.32 1.86 -13.53
N PHE A 17 0.77 1.09 -13.62
CA PHE A 17 2.05 1.59 -14.11
C PHE A 17 2.04 1.87 -15.61
N LYS A 18 1.35 1.05 -16.41
CA LYS A 18 1.16 1.31 -17.85
C LYS A 18 0.34 2.57 -18.10
N ASP A 19 -0.73 2.77 -17.35
CA ASP A 19 -1.56 3.97 -17.40
C ASP A 19 -0.77 5.22 -16.97
N ALA A 20 0.26 5.04 -16.12
CA ALA A 20 1.22 6.08 -15.74
C ALA A 20 2.36 6.29 -16.77
N GLY A 21 2.35 5.58 -17.90
CA GLY A 21 3.31 5.75 -19.00
C GLY A 21 4.47 4.75 -19.04
N ALA A 22 4.47 3.71 -18.18
CA ALA A 22 5.50 2.67 -18.27
C ALA A 22 5.28 1.78 -19.50
N GLU A 23 6.27 1.71 -20.39
CA GLU A 23 6.23 0.81 -21.55
C GLU A 23 6.33 -0.67 -21.14
N ARG A 24 7.19 -0.96 -20.16
CA ARG A 24 7.40 -2.30 -19.58
C ARG A 24 7.38 -2.21 -18.06
N VAL A 25 6.85 -3.25 -17.43
CA VAL A 25 6.76 -3.38 -15.97
C VAL A 25 7.35 -4.72 -15.58
N SER A 26 8.35 -4.71 -14.70
CA SER A 26 9.00 -5.94 -14.23
C SER A 26 8.07 -6.80 -13.37
N ALA A 27 8.37 -8.10 -13.30
CA ALA A 27 7.53 -9.08 -12.63
C ALA A 27 7.45 -8.90 -11.11
N ASP A 28 8.47 -8.30 -10.51
CA ASP A 28 8.69 -8.06 -9.08
C ASP A 28 8.06 -6.76 -8.57
N VAL A 29 7.71 -5.82 -9.46
CA VAL A 29 7.05 -4.54 -9.12
C VAL A 29 5.80 -4.76 -8.29
N ALA A 30 5.02 -5.81 -8.60
CA ALA A 30 3.82 -6.13 -7.86
C ALA A 30 4.09 -6.49 -6.39
N ASP A 31 5.18 -7.21 -6.11
CA ASP A 31 5.54 -7.55 -4.73
C ASP A 31 6.09 -6.33 -3.99
N ALA A 32 6.89 -5.49 -4.66
CA ALA A 32 7.39 -4.24 -4.11
C ALA A 32 6.24 -3.29 -3.71
N VAL A 33 5.27 -3.09 -4.59
CA VAL A 33 4.09 -2.24 -4.32
C VAL A 33 3.27 -2.77 -3.15
N ASN A 34 3.03 -4.09 -3.09
CA ASN A 34 2.31 -4.69 -1.96
C ASN A 34 3.05 -4.51 -0.63
N LYS A 35 4.39 -4.56 -0.64
CA LYS A 35 5.20 -4.30 0.55
C LYS A 35 5.08 -2.84 1.00
N ILE A 36 5.18 -1.89 0.06
CA ILE A 36 5.02 -0.45 0.35
C ILE A 36 3.63 -0.17 0.92
N LEU A 37 2.57 -0.71 0.30
CA LEU A 37 1.20 -0.54 0.79
C LEU A 37 0.99 -1.08 2.20
N LEU A 38 1.63 -2.21 2.55
CA LEU A 38 1.56 -2.76 3.89
C LEU A 38 2.24 -1.83 4.92
N GLU A 39 3.39 -1.24 4.57
CA GLU A 39 4.06 -0.28 5.44
C GLU A 39 3.24 1.01 5.60
N ILE A 40 2.60 1.49 4.52
CA ILE A 40 1.65 2.61 4.58
C ILE A 40 0.49 2.28 5.54
N ALA A 41 -0.11 1.11 5.40
CA ALA A 41 -1.22 0.67 6.26
C ALA A 41 -0.79 0.57 7.73
N LYS A 42 0.38 0.01 8.02
CA LYS A 42 0.94 -0.04 9.38
C LYS A 42 1.15 1.36 9.95
N GLY A 43 1.69 2.29 9.15
CA GLY A 43 1.87 3.68 9.54
C GLY A 43 0.54 4.35 9.91
N ALA A 44 -0.46 4.21 9.05
CA ALA A 44 -1.78 4.80 9.26
C ALA A 44 -2.49 4.22 10.50
N VAL A 45 -2.37 2.91 10.74
CA VAL A 45 -2.88 2.27 11.96
C VAL A 45 -2.18 2.81 13.21
N LYS A 46 -0.86 3.01 13.17
CA LYS A 46 -0.11 3.61 14.29
C LYS A 46 -0.55 5.05 14.55
N ALA A 47 -0.72 5.85 13.50
CA ALA A 47 -1.20 7.23 13.61
C ALA A 47 -2.61 7.29 14.24
N ALA A 48 -3.55 6.47 13.75
CA ALA A 48 -4.89 6.39 14.33
C ALA A 48 -4.86 6.00 15.83
N LYS A 49 -3.99 5.04 16.20
CA LYS A 49 -3.81 4.63 17.59
C LYS A 49 -3.22 5.75 18.46
N ALA A 50 -2.28 6.53 17.95
CA ALA A 50 -1.71 7.67 18.66
C ALA A 50 -2.77 8.76 18.95
N GLU A 51 -3.79 8.86 18.10
CA GLU A 51 -4.96 9.73 18.31
C GLU A 51 -6.05 9.09 19.18
N GLY A 52 -5.84 7.87 19.72
CA GLY A 52 -6.84 7.13 20.50
C GLY A 52 -8.02 6.58 19.66
N LYS A 53 -7.93 6.63 18.32
CA LYS A 53 -8.98 6.17 17.42
C LYS A 53 -8.78 4.69 17.06
N LYS A 54 -9.89 3.95 17.00
CA LYS A 54 -9.92 2.57 16.49
C LYS A 54 -10.13 2.50 14.97
N THR A 55 -10.70 3.56 14.39
CA THR A 55 -10.96 3.68 12.95
C THR A 55 -9.82 4.44 12.28
N VAL A 56 -9.21 3.87 11.25
CA VAL A 56 -8.24 4.56 10.41
C VAL A 56 -8.99 5.48 9.45
N SER A 57 -8.66 6.76 9.47
CA SER A 57 -9.22 7.79 8.59
C SER A 57 -8.23 8.17 7.48
N ALA A 58 -8.71 8.87 6.46
CA ALA A 58 -7.87 9.36 5.38
C ALA A 58 -6.75 10.29 5.87
N ASP A 59 -6.98 11.05 6.95
CA ASP A 59 -5.96 11.93 7.52
C ASP A 59 -4.80 11.14 8.14
N ASN A 60 -5.05 9.92 8.64
CA ASN A 60 -3.99 9.06 9.15
C ASN A 60 -3.07 8.52 8.03
N LEU A 61 -3.51 8.53 6.77
CA LEU A 61 -2.67 8.19 5.62
C LEU A 61 -1.73 9.34 5.23
N LYS A 62 -2.15 10.60 5.40
CA LYS A 62 -1.36 11.80 5.06
C LYS A 62 -0.11 11.95 5.93
N MET A 63 -0.15 11.42 7.16
CA MET A 63 0.98 11.47 8.09
C MET A 63 2.04 10.40 7.81
N VAL A 64 1.81 9.51 6.85
CA VAL A 64 2.76 8.43 6.54
C VAL A 64 3.74 8.89 5.46
N VAL A 65 4.93 9.32 5.88
CA VAL A 65 6.06 9.52 4.96
C VAL A 65 6.77 8.17 4.80
N VAL A 66 6.73 7.61 3.59
CA VAL A 66 7.62 6.50 3.23
C VAL A 66 8.96 7.11 2.85
N VAL A 67 9.91 7.11 3.79
CA VAL A 67 11.29 7.47 3.50
C VAL A 67 11.92 6.31 2.73
N THR A 68 12.34 6.58 1.50
CA THR A 68 13.17 5.68 0.67
C THR A 68 14.63 5.78 1.04
#